data_AF-A0A1H5M9N1-F1
#
_entry.id   AF-A0A1H5M9N1-F1
#
_cell.length_a   1.000
_cell.length_b   1.000
_cell.length_c   1.000
_cell.angle_alpha   90.00
_cell.angle_beta   90.00
_cell.angle_gamma   90.00
#
_symmetry.space_group_name_H-M   'P 1'
#
loop_
_entity.id
_entity.type
_entity.pdbx_description
1 polymer ?
#
loop_
_entity_poly.entity_id
_entity_poly.type
_entity_poly.pdbx_seq_one_letter_code
_entity_poly.pdbx_strand_id
1 'polypeptide(L)' 'MAQIRVMSDDEGEVTALLETLMPLLRAHPAFVASGTRVLGKRGPGERVVFELLLADQQDPQVTVERTDRPAPGRRGLPRP' A
#
# COMPACT_ATOMS: atom_id res chain seq x y z
N MET A 1 -9.63 -4.34 -5.50
CA MET A 1 -8.85 -3.09 -5.50
C MET A 1 -9.52 -2.08 -6.42
N ALA A 2 -9.80 -0.89 -5.94
CA ALA A 2 -10.33 0.20 -6.76
C ALA A 2 -9.23 1.21 -7.04
N GLN A 3 -9.17 1.73 -8.27
CA GLN A 3 -8.29 2.85 -8.61
C GLN A 3 -9.10 4.14 -8.60
N ILE A 4 -8.70 5.10 -7.79
CA ILE A 4 -9.34 6.42 -7.70
C ILE A 4 -8.48 7.42 -8.46
N ARG A 5 -9.13 8.21 -9.31
CA ARG A 5 -8.50 9.30 -10.07
C ARG A 5 -9.11 10.62 -9.66
N VAL A 6 -8.27 11.55 -9.25
CA VAL A 6 -8.63 12.93 -8.95
C VAL A 6 -8.12 13.80 -10.09
N MET A 7 -9.03 14.56 -10.68
CA MET A 7 -8.74 15.38 -11.85
C MET A 7 -9.50 16.70 -11.72
N SER A 8 -8.80 17.81 -11.86
CA SER A 8 -9.39 19.13 -12.06
C SER A 8 -8.55 19.90 -13.07
N ASP A 9 -9.15 20.95 -13.65
CA ASP A 9 -8.43 21.93 -14.46
C ASP A 9 -7.66 22.94 -13.57
N ASP A 10 -7.82 22.87 -12.24
CA ASP A 10 -7.04 23.61 -11.23
C ASP A 10 -6.22 22.64 -10.34
N GLU A 11 -4.90 22.79 -10.37
CA GLU A 11 -3.96 22.05 -9.51
C GLU A 11 -4.18 22.30 -8.01
N GLY A 12 -4.60 23.50 -7.63
CA GLY A 12 -4.89 23.87 -6.24
C GLY A 12 -6.07 23.09 -5.67
N GLU A 13 -7.12 22.88 -6.48
CA GLU A 13 -8.28 22.07 -6.08
C GLU A 13 -7.90 20.59 -5.88
N VAL A 14 -7.09 20.04 -6.79
CA VAL A 14 -6.60 18.66 -6.67
C VAL A 14 -5.78 18.50 -5.39
N THR A 15 -4.87 19.43 -5.13
CA THR A 15 -4.02 19.42 -3.94
C THR A 15 -4.86 19.50 -2.66
N ALA A 16 -5.74 20.50 -2.55
CA ALA A 16 -6.58 20.70 -1.37
C ALA A 16 -7.50 19.51 -1.08
N LEU A 17 -8.07 18.91 -2.14
CA LEU A 17 -8.89 17.71 -2.00
C LEU A 17 -8.07 16.53 -1.50
N LEU A 18 -6.88 16.28 -2.05
CA LEU A 18 -6.03 15.17 -1.63
C LEU A 18 -5.49 15.33 -0.21
N GLU A 19 -5.11 16.55 0.17
CA GLU A 19 -4.69 16.88 1.55
C GLU A 19 -5.79 16.62 2.57
N THR A 20 -7.06 16.78 2.18
CA THR A 20 -8.21 16.49 3.05
C THR A 20 -8.60 15.01 3.02
N LEU A 21 -8.66 14.41 1.83
CA LEU A 21 -9.16 13.06 1.62
C LEU A 21 -8.20 11.99 2.14
N MET A 22 -6.90 12.13 1.87
CA MET A 22 -5.93 11.09 2.20
C MET A 22 -5.81 10.82 3.72
N PRO A 23 -5.78 11.83 4.61
CA PRO A 23 -5.84 11.59 6.05
C PRO A 23 -7.11 10.88 6.49
N LEU A 24 -8.27 11.25 5.94
CA LEU A 24 -9.56 10.61 6.27
C LEU A 24 -9.56 9.14 5.87
N LEU A 25 -9.10 8.82 4.66
CA LEU A 25 -9.01 7.44 4.19
C LEU A 25 -8.02 6.62 5.03
N ARG A 26 -6.91 7.21 5.47
CA ARG A 26 -5.90 6.53 6.31
C ARG A 26 -6.36 6.36 7.76
N ALA A 27 -7.21 7.24 8.26
CA ALA A 27 -7.75 7.16 9.61
C ALA A 27 -8.88 6.12 9.73
N HIS A 28 -9.56 5.81 8.62
CA HIS A 28 -10.70 4.91 8.63
C HIS A 28 -10.25 3.44 8.48
N PRO A 29 -10.57 2.55 9.45
CA PRO A 29 -10.00 1.19 9.51
C PRO A 29 -10.45 0.29 8.35
N ALA A 30 -11.60 0.56 7.72
CA ALA A 30 -12.07 -0.22 6.59
C ALA A 30 -11.28 0.02 5.29
N PHE A 31 -10.35 0.98 5.26
CA PHE A 31 -9.66 1.39 4.04
C PHE A 31 -8.14 1.28 4.17
N VAL A 32 -7.51 0.79 3.09
CA VAL A 32 -6.07 0.91 2.89
C VAL A 32 -5.84 1.67 1.58
N ALA A 33 -5.27 2.86 1.69
CA ALA A 33 -4.96 3.73 0.55
C ALA A 33 -3.46 3.71 0.23
N SER A 34 -3.11 3.57 -1.05
CA SER A 34 -1.72 3.69 -1.50
C SER A 34 -1.19 5.13 -1.40
N GLY A 35 0.09 5.32 -1.72
CA GLY A 35 0.59 6.65 -2.06
C GLY A 35 -0.10 7.21 -3.30
N THR A 36 -0.22 8.53 -3.37
CA THR A 36 -0.70 9.24 -4.55
C THR A 36 0.40 9.31 -5.61
N ARG A 37 0.00 9.24 -6.88
CA ARG A 37 0.90 9.38 -8.03
C ARG A 37 0.30 10.35 -9.05
N VAL A 38 1.09 11.32 -9.48
CA VAL A 38 0.72 12.22 -10.57
C VAL A 38 0.80 11.45 -11.89
N LEU A 39 -0.31 11.41 -12.64
CA LEU A 39 -0.39 10.82 -13.98
C LEU A 39 0.02 11.82 -15.07
N GLY A 40 -0.11 13.12 -14.80
CA GLY A 40 0.29 14.19 -15.70
C GLY A 40 -0.56 15.44 -15.49
N LYS A 41 -0.25 16.47 -16.28
CA LYS A 41 -0.99 17.73 -16.31
C LYS A 41 -1.78 17.85 -17.61
N ARG A 42 -2.95 18.50 -17.59
CA ARG A 42 -3.67 18.92 -18.79
C ARG A 42 -3.93 20.42 -18.68
N GLY A 43 -3.17 21.22 -19.41
CA GLY A 43 -3.18 22.67 -19.21
C GLY A 43 -2.75 23.02 -17.78
N PRO A 44 -3.46 23.93 -17.07
CA PRO A 44 -3.19 24.23 -15.66
C PRO A 44 -3.64 23.13 -14.69
N GLY A 45 -4.40 22.13 -15.17
CA GLY A 45 -4.96 21.08 -14.35
C GLY A 45 -4.01 19.93 -14.02
N GLU A 46 -4.30 19.23 -12.93
CA GLU A 46 -3.56 18.07 -12.47
C GLU A 46 -4.41 16.79 -12.48
N ARG A 47 -3.75 15.66 -12.75
CA ARG A 47 -4.36 14.32 -12.70
C ARG A 47 -3.56 13.45 -11.76
N VAL A 48 -4.17 13.05 -10.65
CA VAL A 48 -3.56 12.21 -9.63
C VAL A 48 -4.33 10.91 -9.50
N VAL A 49 -3.62 9.83 -9.22
CA VAL A 49 -4.18 8.50 -9.02
C VAL A 49 -3.68 7.89 -7.71
N PHE A 50 -4.51 7.09 -7.08
CA PHE A 50 -4.12 6.19 -5.99
C PHE A 50 -5.03 4.95 -5.99
N GLU A 51 -4.62 3.94 -5.26
CA GLU A 51 -5.35 2.69 -5.08
C GLU A 51 -6.01 2.66 -3.71
N LEU A 52 -7.24 2.16 -3.66
CA LEU A 52 -8.01 1.96 -2.44
C LEU A 52 -8.43 0.50 -2.33
N LEU A 53 -8.18 -0.08 -1.16
CA LEU A 53 -8.55 -1.43 -0.77
C LEU A 53 -9.51 -1.38 0.40
N LEU A 54 -10.45 -2.31 0.44
CA LEU A 54 -11.27 -2.57 1.62
C LEU A 54 -10.52 -3.56 2.52
N ALA A 55 -10.30 -3.18 3.79
CA ALA A 55 -9.50 -3.96 4.74
C ALA A 55 -10.10 -5.35 4.99
N ASP A 56 -11.42 -5.48 5.05
CA ASP A 56 -12.12 -6.76 5.28
C ASP A 56 -12.03 -7.73 4.08
N GLN A 57 -11.45 -7.30 2.96
CA GLN A 57 -11.11 -8.18 1.83
C GLN A 57 -9.66 -8.71 1.90
N GLN A 58 -8.91 -8.38 2.96
CA GLN A 58 -7.61 -8.99 3.25
C GLN A 58 -7.82 -10.26 4.10
N ASP A 59 -8.33 -11.32 3.46
CA ASP A 59 -8.14 -12.69 3.94
C ASP A 59 -7.54 -13.47 2.77
N PRO A 60 -6.29 -13.93 2.92
CA PRO A 60 -6.13 -15.19 3.62
C PRO A 60 -5.23 -15.06 4.85
N GLN A 61 -5.69 -15.64 5.95
CA GLN A 61 -4.87 -16.17 7.02
C GLN A 61 -3.74 -17.01 6.40
N VAL A 62 -2.57 -16.40 6.22
CA VAL A 62 -1.34 -17.14 5.95
C VAL A 62 -0.80 -17.58 7.31
N THR A 63 -1.28 -18.73 7.79
CA THR A 63 -0.67 -19.44 8.91
C THR A 63 0.59 -20.13 8.37
N VAL A 64 1.75 -19.47 8.51
CA VAL A 64 3.03 -20.14 8.22
C VAL A 64 3.36 -21.07 9.38
N GLU A 65 2.93 -22.33 9.29
CA GLU A 65 3.45 -23.39 10.15
C GLU A 65 4.88 -23.75 9.70
N ARG A 66 5.86 -22.96 10.13
CA ARG A 66 7.27 -23.28 9.89
C ARG A 66 7.77 -24.24 10.96
N THR A 67 7.60 -25.54 10.73
CA THR A 67 8.27 -26.58 11.52
C THR A 67 9.68 -26.84 10.99
N ASP A 68 10.55 -25.82 11.00
CA ASP A 68 11.97 -26.03 10.78
C ASP A 68 12.60 -26.48 12.10
N ARG A 69 12.65 -27.79 12.33
CA ARG A 69 13.56 -28.37 13.32
C ARG A 69 14.97 -28.31 12.72
N PRO A 70 15.91 -27.49 13.23
CA PRO A 70 17.26 -27.51 12.72
C PRO A 70 17.86 -28.90 12.96
N ALA A 71 18.39 -29.52 11.90
CA ALA A 71 19.09 -30.79 12.02
C ALA A 71 20.28 -30.61 12.98
N PRO A 72 20.53 -31.55 13.92
CA PRO A 72 21.67 -31.44 14.82
C PRO A 72 22.97 -31.44 14.00
N GLY A 73 23.77 -30.38 14.16
CA GLY A 73 25.04 -30.22 13.48
C GLY A 73 25.96 -31.40 13.74
N ARG A 74 26.41 -32.07 12.67
CA ARG A 74 27.46 -33.09 12.74
C ARG A 74 28.73 -32.46 13.30
N ARG A 75 29.14 -32.82 14.52
CA ARG A 75 30.51 -32.60 15.01
C ARG A 75 31.44 -33.51 14.19
N GLY A 76 32.22 -32.90 13.29
CA GLY A 76 33.24 -33.58 12.49
C GLY A 76 34.66 -33.32 13.02
N LEU A 77 35.16 -34.28 13.80
CA LEU A 77 36.53 -34.78 14.04
C LEU A 77 37.71 -33.83 14.39
N PRO A 78 38.53 -34.19 15.40
CA PRO A 78 39.81 -33.52 15.68
C PRO A 78 40.85 -33.84 14.60
N ARG A 79 41.65 -32.84 14.20
CA ARG A 79 42.80 -33.04 13.31
C ARG A 79 44.00 -33.59 14.09
N PRO A 80 44.79 -34.52 13.51
CA PRO A 80 46.07 -34.95 14.07
C PRO A 80 47.12 -33.84 14.05
#